data_AF-A0A853JP00-F1
#
_entry.id   AF-A0A853JP00-F1
#
_cell.length_a   1.000
_cell.length_b   1.000
_cell.length_c   1.000
_cell.angle_alpha   90.00
_cell.angle_beta   90.00
_cell.angle_gamma   90.00
#
_symmetry.space_group_name_H-M   'P 1'
#
loop_
_entity.id
_entity.type
_entity.pdbx_description
1 polymer ?
#
loop_
_entity_poly.entity_id
_entity_poly.type
_entity_poly.pdbx_seq_one_letter_code
_entity_poly.pdbx_strand_id
1 'polypeptide(L)'
;MNIVLLESLAVDSETLEDLVKPLTEAGHSFKAYERNDDPQVLIEEAKDADVLMIANMPLKGEVIEACDHLKYIDVAFTGVDHVDLEAAKRKGVAVSNASGYSNESVAELAIEMMLSLLRNVPQMDARARGGKTKDGLVGSELKGKTVGIIGTGAIGSRTAELCRAFGCKIIAYNGFGSGKNKPDYITYMPLKEMLEQADIVTLHCPLTEQSRGMINAETIAYMKPTAYLINAARGPVVDSQALADALNSDKIAGVGIDVLEMEPPFPAEHPLLKAKHTIITPHIAFASKESMKIRADIVFKNIETWMAGEQQNIIL
;
A
#
# COMPACT_ATOMS: atom_id res chain seq x y z
N MET A 1 -13.11 28.92 -4.70
CA MET A 1 -11.88 28.30 -5.21
C MET A 1 -12.25 27.33 -6.32
N ASN A 2 -11.33 27.09 -7.24
CA ASN A 2 -11.44 26.07 -8.27
C ASN A 2 -10.79 24.78 -7.78
N ILE A 3 -11.59 23.74 -7.58
CA ILE A 3 -11.16 22.44 -7.07
C ILE A 3 -11.21 21.44 -8.23
N VAL A 4 -10.07 20.81 -8.51
CA VAL A 4 -9.94 19.87 -9.61
C VAL A 4 -9.56 18.50 -9.06
N LEU A 5 -10.32 17.48 -9.42
CA LEU A 5 -10.02 16.07 -9.17
C LEU A 5 -9.57 15.43 -10.49
N LEU A 6 -8.30 15.05 -10.59
CA LEU A 6 -7.71 14.52 -11.84
C LEU A 6 -7.91 13.00 -12.03
N GLU A 7 -8.38 12.29 -11.02
CA GLU A 7 -8.74 10.88 -11.16
C GLU A 7 -9.81 10.45 -10.16
N SER A 8 -10.46 9.31 -10.44
CA SER A 8 -11.56 8.80 -9.62
C SER A 8 -11.12 8.46 -8.19
N LEU A 9 -11.95 8.85 -7.21
CA LEU A 9 -11.86 8.38 -5.82
C LEU A 9 -12.45 6.98 -5.61
N ALA A 10 -12.81 6.27 -6.69
CA ALA A 10 -13.41 4.93 -6.69
C ALA A 10 -14.63 4.80 -5.76
N VAL A 11 -15.41 5.86 -5.66
CA VAL A 11 -16.74 5.90 -5.03
C VAL A 11 -17.80 6.09 -6.12
N ASP A 12 -19.04 5.72 -5.83
CA ASP A 12 -20.16 5.99 -6.73
C ASP A 12 -20.45 7.50 -6.85
N SER A 13 -21.17 7.85 -7.92
CA SER A 13 -21.51 9.24 -8.24
C SER A 13 -22.34 9.92 -7.17
N GLU A 14 -23.27 9.21 -6.53
CA GLU A 14 -24.10 9.74 -5.45
C GLU A 14 -23.25 10.17 -4.25
N THR A 15 -22.32 9.30 -3.83
CA THR A 15 -21.37 9.60 -2.76
C THR A 15 -20.48 10.80 -3.09
N LEU A 16 -19.99 10.89 -4.33
CA LEU A 16 -19.17 12.03 -4.76
C LEU A 16 -19.98 13.33 -4.78
N GLU A 17 -21.21 13.30 -5.30
CA GLU A 17 -22.11 14.46 -5.34
C GLU A 17 -22.41 14.99 -3.93
N ASP A 18 -22.67 14.09 -2.98
CA ASP A 18 -22.90 14.44 -1.58
C ASP A 18 -21.69 15.12 -0.92
N LEU A 19 -20.47 14.65 -1.21
CA LEU A 19 -19.22 15.24 -0.70
C LEU A 19 -18.90 16.59 -1.34
N VAL A 20 -19.23 16.76 -2.62
CA VAL A 20 -18.99 18.00 -3.38
C VAL A 20 -19.98 19.10 -3.01
N LYS A 21 -21.23 18.73 -2.68
CA LYS A 21 -22.32 19.67 -2.44
C LYS A 21 -21.97 20.79 -1.45
N PRO A 22 -21.44 20.51 -0.24
CA PRO A 22 -21.04 21.56 0.70
C PRO A 22 -20.06 22.59 0.12
N LEU A 23 -19.09 22.14 -0.69
CA LEU A 23 -18.11 23.02 -1.34
C LEU A 23 -18.78 23.94 -2.37
N THR A 24 -19.70 23.38 -3.16
CA THR A 24 -20.42 24.15 -4.18
C THR A 24 -21.42 25.15 -3.58
N GLU A 25 -22.11 24.78 -2.50
CA GLU A 25 -23.00 25.68 -1.75
C GLU A 25 -22.22 26.82 -1.08
N ALA A 26 -20.95 26.59 -0.71
CA ALA A 26 -20.02 27.61 -0.24
C ALA A 26 -19.44 28.50 -1.37
N GLY A 27 -19.88 28.30 -2.62
CA GLY A 27 -19.47 29.10 -3.78
C GLY A 27 -18.13 28.68 -4.39
N HIS A 28 -17.68 27.43 -4.17
CA HIS A 28 -16.53 26.87 -4.86
C HIS A 28 -16.96 26.12 -6.13
N SER A 29 -16.06 26.02 -7.11
CA SER A 29 -16.27 25.18 -8.29
C SER A 29 -15.55 23.85 -8.07
N PHE A 30 -16.14 22.76 -8.57
CA PHE A 30 -15.57 21.43 -8.52
C PHE A 30 -15.65 20.79 -9.90
N LYS A 31 -14.55 20.22 -10.37
CA LYS A 31 -14.49 19.47 -11.64
C LYS A 31 -13.70 18.19 -11.46
N ALA A 32 -14.32 17.07 -11.82
CA ALA A 32 -13.67 15.77 -11.85
C ALA A 32 -13.37 15.34 -13.29
N TYR A 33 -12.20 14.72 -13.47
CA TYR A 33 -11.75 14.16 -14.73
C TYR A 33 -11.52 12.65 -14.61
N GLU A 34 -11.53 11.97 -15.75
CA GLU A 34 -11.03 10.61 -15.83
C GLU A 34 -9.50 10.62 -15.82
N ARG A 35 -8.90 9.58 -15.24
CA ARG A 35 -7.45 9.48 -15.15
C ARG A 35 -6.81 9.57 -16.53
N ASN A 36 -5.82 10.45 -16.65
CA ASN A 36 -4.96 10.55 -17.83
C ASN A 36 -3.50 10.72 -17.38
N ASP A 37 -2.59 9.90 -17.92
CA ASP A 37 -1.18 9.94 -17.55
C ASP A 37 -0.34 10.86 -18.48
N ASP A 38 -0.96 11.51 -19.48
CA ASP A 38 -0.31 12.48 -20.37
C ASP A 38 -0.15 13.85 -19.67
N PRO A 39 1.09 14.31 -19.43
CA PRO A 39 1.33 15.59 -18.77
C PRO A 39 0.68 16.80 -19.45
N GLN A 40 0.53 16.79 -20.78
CA GLN A 40 -0.08 17.92 -21.49
C GLN A 40 -1.58 18.02 -21.21
N VAL A 41 -2.26 16.87 -21.11
CA VAL A 41 -3.67 16.83 -20.72
C VAL A 41 -3.82 17.31 -19.27
N LEU A 42 -2.96 16.82 -18.38
CA LEU A 42 -2.98 17.21 -16.97
C LEU A 42 -2.74 18.71 -16.75
N ILE A 43 -1.82 19.30 -17.51
CA ILE A 43 -1.58 20.75 -17.47
C ILE A 43 -2.86 21.50 -17.86
N GLU A 44 -3.51 21.12 -18.95
CA GLU A 44 -4.74 21.79 -19.41
C GLU A 44 -5.89 21.63 -18.42
N GLU A 45 -6.02 20.46 -17.78
CA GLU A 45 -7.07 20.17 -16.81
C GLU A 45 -6.85 20.86 -15.46
N ALA A 46 -5.59 21.07 -15.06
CA ALA A 46 -5.21 21.59 -13.75
C ALA A 46 -4.83 23.09 -13.72
N LYS A 47 -4.53 23.73 -14.87
CA LYS A 47 -3.96 25.10 -14.93
C LYS A 47 -4.67 26.16 -14.08
N ASP A 48 -5.99 26.09 -14.00
CA ASP A 48 -6.84 27.07 -13.31
C ASP A 48 -7.21 26.64 -11.86
N ALA A 49 -6.63 25.55 -11.35
CA ALA A 49 -6.94 25.01 -10.04
C ALA A 49 -6.31 25.84 -8.91
N ASP A 50 -7.11 26.13 -7.87
CA ASP A 50 -6.61 26.55 -6.56
C ASP A 50 -6.25 25.32 -5.70
N VAL A 51 -7.00 24.23 -5.87
CA VAL A 51 -6.87 22.97 -5.15
C VAL A 51 -6.85 21.82 -6.14
N LEU A 52 -5.86 20.94 -6.03
CA LEU A 52 -5.74 19.74 -6.85
C LEU A 52 -5.90 18.48 -5.99
N MET A 53 -6.74 17.56 -6.45
CA MET A 53 -6.91 16.24 -5.87
C MET A 53 -6.42 15.18 -6.86
N ILE A 54 -5.62 14.25 -6.36
CA ILE A 54 -5.11 13.09 -7.10
C ILE A 54 -5.19 11.85 -6.19
N ALA A 55 -5.01 10.63 -6.70
CA ALA A 55 -4.87 9.41 -5.92
C ALA A 55 -3.47 8.78 -6.07
N ASN A 56 -3.25 7.85 -7.00
CA ASN A 56 -1.94 7.21 -7.22
C ASN A 56 -1.30 7.53 -8.57
N MET A 57 -1.94 8.34 -9.42
CA MET A 57 -1.37 8.79 -10.68
C MET A 57 -0.12 9.67 -10.43
N PRO A 58 0.94 9.56 -11.25
CA PRO A 58 2.10 10.44 -11.14
C PRO A 58 1.74 11.91 -11.35
N LEU A 59 2.08 12.77 -10.39
CA LEU A 59 1.95 14.22 -10.51
C LEU A 59 3.34 14.85 -10.61
N LYS A 60 3.81 15.00 -11.85
CA LYS A 60 5.13 15.54 -12.16
C LYS A 60 5.21 17.04 -11.88
N GLY A 61 6.42 17.52 -11.59
CA GLY A 61 6.69 18.94 -11.33
C GLY A 61 6.22 19.87 -12.44
N GLU A 62 6.32 19.47 -13.72
CA GLU A 62 5.86 20.29 -14.85
C GLU A 62 4.35 20.63 -14.79
N VAL A 63 3.52 19.73 -14.26
CA VAL A 63 2.08 19.97 -14.07
C VAL A 63 1.86 20.96 -12.94
N ILE A 64 2.52 20.75 -11.80
CA ILE A 64 2.45 21.63 -10.61
C ILE A 64 2.95 23.04 -10.98
N GLU A 65 4.03 23.12 -11.74
CA GLU A 65 4.67 24.37 -12.16
C GLU A 65 3.78 25.19 -13.11
N ALA A 66 2.98 24.53 -13.95
CA ALA A 66 2.03 25.18 -14.85
C ALA A 66 0.76 25.75 -14.17
N CYS A 67 0.47 25.38 -12.91
CA CYS A 67 -0.73 25.84 -12.20
C CYS A 67 -0.46 27.14 -11.42
N ASP A 68 -0.68 28.32 -12.00
CA ASP A 68 -0.30 29.62 -11.40
C ASP A 68 -1.04 29.98 -10.11
N HIS A 69 -2.21 29.38 -9.87
CA HIS A 69 -3.08 29.68 -8.72
C HIS A 69 -3.10 28.57 -7.67
N LEU A 70 -2.36 27.48 -7.89
CA LEU A 70 -2.38 26.31 -7.02
C LEU A 70 -1.85 26.67 -5.63
N LYS A 71 -2.64 26.31 -4.61
CA LYS A 71 -2.34 26.56 -3.20
C LYS A 71 -2.27 25.28 -2.38
N TYR A 72 -2.99 24.24 -2.81
CA TYR A 72 -3.13 23.00 -2.06
C TYR A 72 -3.21 21.78 -2.97
N ILE A 73 -2.48 20.72 -2.63
CA ILE A 73 -2.60 19.40 -3.24
C ILE A 73 -3.06 18.43 -2.15
N ASP A 74 -4.13 17.71 -2.43
CA ASP A 74 -4.65 16.66 -1.57
C ASP A 74 -4.54 15.30 -2.23
N VAL A 75 -3.65 14.47 -1.69
CA VAL A 75 -3.35 13.14 -2.24
C VAL A 75 -4.28 12.13 -1.58
N ALA A 76 -5.21 11.57 -2.33
CA ALA A 76 -6.13 10.49 -1.96
C ALA A 76 -5.40 9.13 -1.88
N PHE A 77 -4.23 9.12 -1.26
CA PHE A 77 -3.40 7.95 -1.01
C PHE A 77 -2.52 8.22 0.21
N THR A 78 -2.05 7.18 0.90
CA THR A 78 -1.12 7.38 2.03
C THR A 78 0.31 7.66 1.53
N GLY A 79 0.74 6.98 0.47
CA GLY A 79 2.03 7.25 -0.16
C GLY A 79 1.95 8.47 -1.08
N VAL A 80 2.99 9.30 -1.04
CA VAL A 80 3.13 10.50 -1.89
C VAL A 80 4.36 10.42 -2.80
N ASP A 81 4.94 9.22 -2.93
CA ASP A 81 6.18 8.96 -3.68
C ASP A 81 6.06 9.33 -5.19
N HIS A 82 4.84 9.43 -5.70
CA HIS A 82 4.49 9.74 -7.08
C HIS A 82 4.25 11.24 -7.33
N VAL A 83 4.39 12.09 -6.30
CA VAL A 83 4.21 13.54 -6.38
C VAL A 83 5.57 14.24 -6.29
N ASP A 84 5.82 15.20 -7.17
CA ASP A 84 7.00 16.06 -7.08
C ASP A 84 6.85 17.09 -5.94
N LEU A 85 7.12 16.63 -4.72
CA LEU A 85 7.06 17.45 -3.50
C LEU A 85 8.05 18.63 -3.55
N GLU A 86 9.17 18.50 -4.24
CA GLU A 86 10.12 19.62 -4.36
C GLU A 86 9.56 20.72 -5.25
N ALA A 87 8.85 20.39 -6.33
CA ALA A 87 8.12 21.38 -7.14
C ALA A 87 7.00 22.07 -6.33
N ALA A 88 6.19 21.30 -5.60
CA ALA A 88 5.15 21.84 -4.71
C ALA A 88 5.74 22.81 -3.68
N LYS A 89 6.83 22.41 -3.02
CA LYS A 89 7.55 23.23 -2.04
C LYS A 89 8.11 24.52 -2.63
N ARG A 90 8.71 24.48 -3.83
CA ARG A 90 9.22 25.69 -4.52
C ARG A 90 8.10 26.69 -4.81
N LYS A 91 6.88 26.21 -5.08
CA LYS A 91 5.70 27.07 -5.31
C LYS A 91 4.95 27.46 -4.03
N GLY A 92 5.39 26.99 -2.86
CA GLY A 92 4.69 27.24 -1.60
C GLY A 92 3.32 26.59 -1.52
N VAL A 93 3.13 25.47 -2.23
CA VAL A 93 1.90 24.69 -2.24
C VAL A 93 1.90 23.75 -1.03
N ALA A 94 0.87 23.83 -0.21
CA ALA A 94 0.66 22.90 0.90
C ALA A 94 0.24 21.53 0.36
N VAL A 95 0.69 20.45 1.01
CA VAL A 95 0.37 19.10 0.58
C VAL A 95 -0.11 18.27 1.75
N SER A 96 -1.23 17.59 1.56
CA SER A 96 -1.74 16.60 2.51
C SER A 96 -2.01 15.27 1.82
N ASN A 97 -2.19 14.23 2.63
CA ASN A 97 -2.50 12.90 2.14
C ASN A 97 -3.75 12.32 2.81
N ALA A 98 -4.12 11.11 2.41
CA ALA A 98 -5.20 10.35 3.03
C ALA A 98 -4.63 9.24 3.93
N SER A 99 -3.83 9.56 4.94
CA SER A 99 -3.29 8.54 5.85
C SER A 99 -4.41 7.86 6.66
N GLY A 100 -4.35 6.53 6.77
CA GLY A 100 -5.22 5.75 7.65
C GLY A 100 -6.46 5.14 7.01
N TYR A 101 -6.81 5.54 5.79
CA TYR A 101 -8.02 5.05 5.08
C TYR A 101 -8.05 3.54 4.84
N SER A 102 -6.87 2.92 4.64
CA SER A 102 -6.73 1.53 4.21
C SER A 102 -6.09 0.63 5.26
N ASN A 103 -5.98 1.08 6.52
CA ASN A 103 -5.34 0.32 7.59
C ASN A 103 -5.92 -1.08 7.75
N GLU A 104 -7.25 -1.18 7.71
CA GLU A 104 -7.97 -2.45 7.83
C GLU A 104 -7.80 -3.31 6.57
N SER A 105 -8.13 -2.75 5.39
CA SER A 105 -8.13 -3.49 4.12
C SER A 105 -6.76 -4.10 3.79
N VAL A 106 -5.67 -3.35 4.02
CA VAL A 106 -4.31 -3.84 3.77
C VAL A 106 -3.94 -4.95 4.76
N ALA A 107 -4.33 -4.81 6.03
CA ALA A 107 -4.08 -5.82 7.03
C ALA A 107 -4.86 -7.11 6.74
N GLU A 108 -6.13 -7.00 6.32
CA GLU A 108 -6.96 -8.13 5.90
C GLU A 108 -6.39 -8.85 4.66
N LEU A 109 -5.96 -8.11 3.63
CA LEU A 109 -5.35 -8.73 2.44
C LEU A 109 -4.05 -9.46 2.80
N ALA A 110 -3.23 -8.90 3.69
CA ALA A 110 -2.03 -9.60 4.16
C ALA A 110 -2.37 -10.93 4.85
N ILE A 111 -3.40 -10.96 5.71
CA ILE A 111 -3.89 -12.20 6.33
C ILE A 111 -4.45 -13.17 5.28
N GLU A 112 -5.18 -12.67 4.29
CA GLU A 112 -5.72 -13.46 3.19
C GLU A 112 -4.59 -14.15 2.42
N MET A 113 -3.54 -13.42 2.03
CA MET A 113 -2.37 -14.00 1.37
C MET A 113 -1.68 -15.06 2.24
N MET A 114 -1.53 -14.82 3.55
CA MET A 114 -0.98 -15.83 4.47
C MET A 114 -1.79 -17.12 4.46
N LEU A 115 -3.12 -17.02 4.59
CA LEU A 115 -4.01 -18.18 4.60
C LEU A 115 -4.03 -18.89 3.25
N SER A 116 -4.08 -18.12 2.16
CA SER A 116 -4.08 -18.63 0.78
C SER A 116 -2.81 -19.41 0.48
N LEU A 117 -1.64 -18.94 0.92
CA LEU A 117 -0.37 -19.66 0.80
C LEU A 117 -0.34 -20.93 1.67
N LEU A 118 -0.70 -20.82 2.95
CA LEU A 118 -0.71 -21.95 3.88
C LEU A 118 -1.64 -23.09 3.43
N ARG A 119 -2.71 -22.74 2.70
CA ARG A 119 -3.77 -23.67 2.27
C ARG A 119 -3.73 -23.99 0.77
N ASN A 120 -2.78 -23.43 0.01
CA ASN A 120 -2.66 -23.59 -1.44
C ASN A 120 -3.97 -23.25 -2.18
N VAL A 121 -4.66 -22.18 -1.78
CA VAL A 121 -6.02 -21.87 -2.26
C VAL A 121 -6.08 -21.73 -3.78
N PRO A 122 -5.22 -20.95 -4.46
CA PRO A 122 -5.27 -20.83 -5.92
C PRO A 122 -5.07 -22.17 -6.64
N GLN A 123 -4.13 -22.99 -6.17
CA GLN A 123 -3.85 -24.31 -6.73
C GLN A 123 -5.00 -25.30 -6.48
N MET A 124 -5.65 -25.22 -5.31
CA MET A 124 -6.83 -26.01 -4.98
C MET A 124 -8.05 -25.64 -5.83
N ASP A 125 -8.32 -24.35 -6.03
CA ASP A 125 -9.41 -23.89 -6.90
C ASP A 125 -9.24 -24.42 -8.33
N ALA A 126 -8.05 -24.23 -8.92
CA ALA A 126 -7.76 -24.72 -10.27
C ALA A 126 -7.94 -26.24 -10.41
N ARG A 127 -7.54 -27.02 -9.39
CA ARG A 127 -7.72 -28.47 -9.36
C ARG A 127 -9.18 -28.88 -9.24
N ALA A 128 -9.93 -28.24 -8.35
CA ALA A 128 -11.34 -28.53 -8.13
C ALA A 128 -12.15 -28.28 -9.42
N ARG A 129 -11.89 -27.17 -10.13
CA ARG A 129 -12.48 -26.87 -11.44
C ARG A 129 -12.13 -27.91 -12.49
N GLY A 130 -10.93 -28.51 -12.39
CA GLY A 130 -10.50 -29.62 -13.23
C GLY A 130 -11.00 -31.00 -12.79
N GLY A 131 -11.88 -31.10 -11.77
CA GLY A 131 -12.40 -32.37 -11.26
C GLY A 131 -11.39 -33.22 -10.50
N LYS A 132 -10.29 -32.64 -10.02
CA LYS A 132 -9.21 -33.32 -9.30
C LYS A 132 -9.34 -33.17 -7.78
N THR A 133 -8.64 -34.02 -7.04
CA THR A 133 -8.56 -34.00 -5.57
C THR A 133 -7.35 -33.19 -5.07
N LYS A 134 -7.18 -33.11 -3.74
CA LYS A 134 -6.11 -32.39 -3.04
C LYS A 134 -4.70 -33.00 -3.15
N ASP A 135 -4.50 -34.09 -3.90
CA ASP A 135 -3.31 -34.96 -3.80
C ASP A 135 -1.96 -34.21 -3.81
N GLY A 136 -1.18 -34.36 -2.74
CA GLY A 136 0.12 -33.69 -2.58
C GLY A 136 0.08 -32.22 -2.16
N LEU A 137 -1.10 -31.63 -1.89
CA LEU A 137 -1.27 -30.24 -1.46
C LEU A 137 -2.01 -30.15 -0.13
N VAL A 138 -1.50 -30.87 0.87
CA VAL A 138 -1.96 -30.74 2.25
C VAL A 138 -1.42 -29.42 2.80
N GLY A 139 -2.33 -28.51 3.15
CA GLY A 139 -1.99 -27.22 3.75
C GLY A 139 -1.66 -27.31 5.25
N SER A 140 -1.35 -26.18 5.86
CA SER A 140 -1.13 -26.05 7.30
C SER A 140 -1.96 -24.94 7.92
N GLU A 141 -2.02 -24.93 9.25
CA GLU A 141 -2.75 -23.91 10.00
C GLU A 141 -1.88 -22.68 10.26
N LEU A 142 -2.54 -21.51 10.36
CA LEU A 142 -1.92 -20.26 10.81
C LEU A 142 -1.69 -20.26 12.32
N LYS A 143 -2.56 -20.90 13.10
CA LYS A 143 -2.44 -21.02 14.55
C LYS A 143 -1.09 -21.63 14.94
N GLY A 144 -0.43 -21.03 15.93
CA GLY A 144 0.87 -21.48 16.44
C GLY A 144 2.07 -21.08 15.58
N LYS A 145 1.88 -20.47 14.41
CA LYS A 145 2.97 -19.89 13.60
C LYS A 145 3.57 -18.67 14.31
N THR A 146 4.85 -18.42 14.07
CA THR A 146 5.52 -17.17 14.43
C THR A 146 5.47 -16.21 13.25
N VAL A 147 4.82 -15.05 13.43
CA VAL A 147 4.72 -14.00 12.41
C VAL A 147 5.70 -12.88 12.75
N GLY A 148 6.65 -12.64 11.85
CA GLY A 148 7.61 -11.55 11.89
C GLY A 148 7.11 -10.33 11.13
N ILE A 149 6.96 -9.21 11.83
CA ILE A 149 6.43 -7.97 11.26
C ILE A 149 7.55 -6.95 11.10
N ILE A 150 7.78 -6.49 9.87
CA ILE A 150 8.72 -5.40 9.57
C ILE A 150 7.93 -4.11 9.48
N GLY A 151 8.06 -3.27 10.51
CA GLY A 151 7.29 -2.03 10.67
C GLY A 151 5.99 -2.25 11.47
N THR A 152 5.90 -1.65 12.65
CA THR A 152 4.70 -1.70 13.52
C THR A 152 4.00 -0.34 13.56
N GLY A 153 3.77 0.26 12.38
CA GLY A 153 2.90 1.43 12.22
C GLY A 153 1.43 1.04 12.34
N ALA A 154 0.51 1.85 11.80
CA ALA A 154 -0.92 1.58 11.87
C ALA A 154 -1.31 0.22 11.26
N ILE A 155 -0.90 -0.04 10.00
CA ILE A 155 -1.17 -1.32 9.31
C ILE A 155 -0.47 -2.48 10.03
N GLY A 156 0.83 -2.38 10.28
CA GLY A 156 1.57 -3.48 10.93
C GLY A 156 1.06 -3.84 12.32
N SER A 157 0.59 -2.85 13.09
CA SER A 157 -0.05 -3.10 14.39
C SER A 157 -1.40 -3.78 14.22
N ARG A 158 -2.20 -3.37 13.23
CA ARG A 158 -3.47 -4.03 12.92
C ARG A 158 -3.27 -5.47 12.47
N THR A 159 -2.30 -5.74 11.58
CA THR A 159 -1.92 -7.10 11.18
C THR A 159 -1.48 -7.93 12.38
N ALA A 160 -0.71 -7.35 13.32
CA ALA A 160 -0.32 -8.04 14.56
C ALA A 160 -1.51 -8.46 15.42
N GLU A 161 -2.50 -7.58 15.58
CA GLU A 161 -3.75 -7.88 16.30
C GLU A 161 -4.52 -9.04 15.65
N LEU A 162 -4.67 -9.01 14.32
CA LEU A 162 -5.35 -10.05 13.56
C LEU A 162 -4.59 -11.39 13.69
N CYS A 163 -3.28 -11.41 13.46
CA CYS A 163 -2.47 -12.62 13.63
C CYS A 163 -2.56 -13.19 15.06
N ARG A 164 -2.60 -12.32 16.08
CA ARG A 164 -2.79 -12.73 17.48
C ARG A 164 -4.15 -13.39 17.69
N ALA A 165 -5.22 -12.87 17.08
CA ALA A 165 -6.55 -13.48 17.15
C ALA A 165 -6.58 -14.89 16.52
N PHE A 166 -5.75 -15.15 15.51
CA PHE A 166 -5.53 -16.50 14.96
C PHE A 166 -4.64 -17.40 15.83
N GLY A 167 -4.10 -16.89 16.94
CA GLY A 167 -3.22 -17.65 17.85
C GLY A 167 -1.77 -17.73 17.40
N CYS A 168 -1.27 -16.73 16.65
CA CYS A 168 0.13 -16.63 16.28
C CYS A 168 0.98 -16.04 17.42
N LYS A 169 2.28 -16.37 17.42
CA LYS A 169 3.31 -15.62 18.16
C LYS A 169 3.75 -14.44 17.31
N ILE A 170 3.81 -13.23 17.88
CA ILE A 170 4.20 -12.03 17.14
C ILE A 170 5.61 -11.58 17.55
N ILE A 171 6.48 -11.49 16.55
CA ILE A 171 7.80 -10.87 16.67
C ILE A 171 7.90 -9.72 15.66
N ALA A 172 8.70 -8.71 15.96
CA ALA A 172 8.78 -7.54 15.08
C ALA A 172 10.18 -6.94 15.00
N TYR A 173 10.49 -6.41 13.82
CA TYR A 173 11.57 -5.47 13.62
C TYR A 173 10.97 -4.09 13.34
N ASN A 174 11.38 -3.09 14.12
CA ASN A 174 10.94 -1.71 13.91
C ASN A 174 12.13 -0.75 13.93
N GLY A 175 12.82 -0.65 12.79
CA GLY A 175 13.90 0.30 12.57
C GLY A 175 13.45 1.72 12.19
N PHE A 176 12.15 1.96 12.03
CA PHE A 176 11.61 3.16 11.37
C PHE A 176 10.97 4.19 12.31
N GLY A 177 11.18 4.03 13.63
CA GLY A 177 10.64 4.90 14.66
C GLY A 177 9.72 4.15 15.64
N SER A 178 9.95 4.34 16.93
CA SER A 178 9.21 3.69 18.01
C SER A 178 7.86 4.37 18.26
N GLY A 179 6.76 3.63 18.15
CA GLY A 179 5.53 3.99 18.85
C GLY A 179 5.78 3.95 20.37
N LYS A 180 5.31 4.96 21.10
CA LYS A 180 5.43 5.08 22.57
C LYS A 180 4.62 4.02 23.35
N ASN A 181 3.97 3.07 22.68
CA ASN A 181 3.23 1.97 23.29
C ASN A 181 3.54 0.69 22.50
N LYS A 182 4.51 -0.08 22.98
CA LYS A 182 4.79 -1.42 22.45
C LYS A 182 3.79 -2.38 23.10
N PRO A 183 2.90 -3.04 22.34
CA PRO A 183 1.98 -3.99 22.94
C PRO A 183 2.76 -5.16 23.55
N ASP A 184 2.36 -5.60 24.76
CA ASP A 184 3.07 -6.65 25.51
C ASP A 184 3.13 -8.01 24.77
N TYR A 185 2.28 -8.21 23.77
CA TYR A 185 2.24 -9.43 22.97
C TYR A 185 3.19 -9.42 21.76
N ILE A 186 3.91 -8.32 21.51
CA ILE A 186 4.89 -8.19 20.42
C ILE A 186 6.30 -8.21 21.00
N THR A 187 7.11 -9.19 20.59
CA THR A 187 8.54 -9.20 20.94
C THR A 187 9.36 -8.53 19.85
N TYR A 188 10.00 -7.40 20.18
CA TYR A 188 10.87 -6.68 19.24
C TYR A 188 12.30 -7.25 19.27
N MET A 189 12.89 -7.45 18.11
CA MET A 189 14.26 -8.00 17.97
C MET A 189 14.96 -7.51 16.69
N PRO A 190 16.29 -7.67 16.57
CA PRO A 190 17.03 -7.35 15.36
C PRO A 190 16.50 -8.10 14.12
N LEU A 191 16.64 -7.49 12.94
CA LEU A 191 16.09 -8.02 11.68
C LEU A 191 16.51 -9.47 11.43
N LYS A 192 17.80 -9.77 11.54
CA LYS A 192 18.32 -11.13 11.34
C LYS A 192 17.67 -12.15 12.27
N GLU A 193 17.65 -11.88 13.57
CA GLU A 193 17.04 -12.77 14.57
C GLU A 193 15.55 -12.98 14.32
N MET A 194 14.86 -11.95 13.83
CA MET A 194 13.45 -12.04 13.44
C MET A 194 13.27 -12.97 12.24
N LEU A 195 14.07 -12.79 11.19
CA LEU A 195 14.00 -13.60 9.96
C LEU A 195 14.31 -15.09 10.23
N GLU A 196 15.25 -15.39 11.12
CA GLU A 196 15.60 -16.76 11.53
C GLU A 196 14.45 -17.45 12.30
N GLN A 197 13.63 -16.69 13.03
CA GLN A 197 12.56 -17.22 13.87
C GLN A 197 11.18 -17.24 13.20
N ALA A 198 10.92 -16.37 12.24
CA ALA A 198 9.62 -16.23 11.60
C ALA A 198 9.27 -17.44 10.71
N ASP A 199 8.02 -17.91 10.79
CA ASP A 199 7.43 -18.80 9.79
C ASP A 199 6.76 -17.99 8.67
N ILE A 200 6.36 -16.76 8.96
CA ILE A 200 5.78 -15.81 8.00
C ILE A 200 6.40 -14.45 8.30
N VAL A 201 6.94 -13.79 7.28
CA VAL A 201 7.42 -12.41 7.35
C VAL A 201 6.46 -11.52 6.59
N THR A 202 5.99 -10.42 7.19
CA THR A 202 5.11 -9.45 6.53
C THR A 202 5.67 -8.03 6.62
N LEU A 203 5.65 -7.33 5.49
CA LEU A 203 6.23 -6.00 5.35
C LEU A 203 5.14 -4.92 5.47
N HIS A 204 5.34 -3.98 6.40
CA HIS A 204 4.48 -2.82 6.66
C HIS A 204 5.31 -1.56 6.98
N CYS A 205 6.49 -1.46 6.37
CA CYS A 205 7.40 -0.32 6.52
C CYS A 205 7.33 0.65 5.32
N PRO A 206 7.63 1.94 5.53
CA PRO A 206 7.78 2.88 4.43
C PRO A 206 8.99 2.52 3.55
N LEU A 207 9.03 3.05 2.33
CA LEU A 207 10.24 3.04 1.50
C LEU A 207 11.14 4.21 1.91
N THR A 208 12.37 3.89 2.30
CA THR A 208 13.42 4.80 2.75
C THR A 208 14.75 4.31 2.21
N GLU A 209 15.83 5.07 2.36
CA GLU A 209 17.18 4.58 2.06
C GLU A 209 17.51 3.31 2.86
N GLN A 210 17.03 3.21 4.10
CA GLN A 210 17.26 2.06 4.97
C GLN A 210 16.45 0.81 4.56
N SER A 211 15.23 0.99 4.04
CA SER A 211 14.35 -0.13 3.66
C SER A 211 14.46 -0.57 2.22
N ARG A 212 15.06 0.23 1.34
CA ARG A 212 15.29 -0.15 -0.04
C ARG A 212 16.20 -1.38 -0.11
N GLY A 213 15.73 -2.44 -0.76
CA GLY A 213 16.46 -3.71 -0.86
C GLY A 213 16.75 -4.38 0.48
N MET A 214 15.96 -4.07 1.53
CA MET A 214 16.08 -4.70 2.85
C MET A 214 15.89 -6.21 2.75
N ILE A 215 14.95 -6.66 1.90
CA ILE A 215 14.76 -8.08 1.60
C ILE A 215 15.53 -8.40 0.31
N ASN A 216 16.76 -8.85 0.47
CA ASN A 216 17.69 -9.24 -0.59
C ASN A 216 18.19 -10.68 -0.40
N ALA A 217 19.08 -11.15 -1.29
CA ALA A 217 19.62 -12.52 -1.26
C ALA A 217 20.21 -12.93 0.11
N GLU A 218 20.93 -12.03 0.78
CA GLU A 218 21.51 -12.29 2.11
C GLU A 218 20.42 -12.46 3.16
N THR A 219 19.49 -11.52 3.23
CA THR A 219 18.41 -11.56 4.24
C THR A 219 17.43 -12.71 4.02
N ILE A 220 17.13 -13.05 2.77
CA ILE A 220 16.36 -14.24 2.41
C ILE A 220 17.09 -15.50 2.88
N ALA A 221 18.43 -15.51 2.88
CA ALA A 221 19.19 -16.67 3.34
C ALA A 221 18.98 -16.98 4.84
N TYR A 222 18.65 -15.97 5.64
CA TYR A 222 18.31 -16.12 7.07
C TYR A 222 16.93 -16.74 7.31
N MET A 223 16.03 -16.68 6.33
CA MET A 223 14.69 -17.23 6.46
C MET A 223 14.69 -18.77 6.47
N LYS A 224 13.69 -19.34 7.15
CA LYS A 224 13.47 -20.79 7.12
C LYS A 224 13.09 -21.25 5.71
N PRO A 225 13.48 -22.47 5.28
CA PRO A 225 13.00 -23.06 4.03
C PRO A 225 11.48 -23.15 3.93
N THR A 226 10.80 -23.25 5.08
CA THR A 226 9.33 -23.32 5.18
C THR A 226 8.66 -21.95 5.33
N ALA A 227 9.42 -20.85 5.29
CA ALA A 227 8.89 -19.52 5.55
C ALA A 227 8.15 -18.95 4.34
N TYR A 228 7.16 -18.11 4.63
CA TYR A 228 6.46 -17.29 3.63
C TYR A 228 6.83 -15.81 3.80
N LEU A 229 6.83 -15.06 2.70
CA LEU A 229 6.99 -13.60 2.70
C LEU A 229 5.72 -12.93 2.17
N ILE A 230 5.28 -11.85 2.81
CA ILE A 230 4.13 -11.04 2.40
C ILE A 230 4.58 -9.60 2.19
N ASN A 231 4.34 -9.02 1.01
CA ASN A 231 4.60 -7.61 0.72
C ASN A 231 3.34 -6.91 0.20
N ALA A 232 2.69 -6.16 1.09
CA ALA A 232 1.63 -5.22 0.75
C ALA A 232 2.01 -3.77 1.14
N ALA A 233 3.32 -3.48 1.18
CA ALA A 233 3.85 -2.18 1.58
C ALA A 233 4.39 -1.40 0.38
N ARG A 234 5.61 -1.72 -0.05
CA ARG A 234 6.31 -1.08 -1.18
C ARG A 234 7.17 -2.10 -1.90
N GLY A 235 7.10 -2.13 -3.24
CA GLY A 235 7.87 -3.07 -4.06
C GLY A 235 9.38 -2.98 -3.82
N PRO A 236 10.01 -1.79 -3.89
CA PRO A 236 11.47 -1.65 -3.80
C PRO A 236 12.08 -1.99 -2.43
N VAL A 237 11.28 -2.39 -1.43
CA VAL A 237 11.79 -2.97 -0.18
C VAL A 237 12.37 -4.37 -0.42
N VAL A 238 11.92 -5.04 -1.49
CA VAL A 238 12.33 -6.37 -1.89
C VAL A 238 13.13 -6.31 -3.18
N ASP A 239 14.22 -7.07 -3.26
CA ASP A 239 14.91 -7.36 -4.50
C ASP A 239 14.15 -8.48 -5.23
N SER A 240 13.40 -8.12 -6.28
CA SER A 240 12.57 -9.05 -7.03
C SER A 240 13.35 -10.19 -7.68
N GLN A 241 14.59 -9.96 -8.11
CA GLN A 241 15.40 -11.00 -8.75
C GLN A 241 15.89 -12.00 -7.70
N ALA A 242 16.43 -11.51 -6.58
CA ALA A 242 16.86 -12.38 -5.48
C ALA A 242 15.70 -13.22 -4.93
N LEU A 243 14.51 -12.64 -4.82
CA LEU A 243 13.32 -13.35 -4.38
C LEU A 243 12.89 -14.42 -5.40
N ALA A 244 12.85 -14.09 -6.69
CA ALA A 244 12.51 -15.07 -7.73
C ALA A 244 13.48 -16.26 -7.74
N ASP A 245 14.78 -16.01 -7.60
CA ASP A 245 15.80 -17.06 -7.53
C ASP A 245 15.63 -17.95 -6.29
N ALA A 246 15.32 -17.35 -5.13
CA ALA A 246 15.03 -18.08 -3.91
C ALA A 246 13.78 -18.97 -4.03
N LEU A 247 12.71 -18.47 -4.65
CA LEU A 247 11.49 -19.26 -4.89
C LEU A 247 11.74 -20.42 -5.86
N ASN A 248 12.47 -20.16 -6.95
CA ASN A 248 12.72 -21.17 -7.98
C ASN A 248 13.67 -22.28 -7.51
N SER A 249 14.54 -21.98 -6.55
CA SER A 249 15.44 -22.92 -5.87
C SER A 249 14.85 -23.52 -4.59
N ASP A 250 13.57 -23.26 -4.29
CA ASP A 250 12.86 -23.78 -3.11
C ASP A 250 13.55 -23.40 -1.77
N LYS A 251 14.23 -22.24 -1.74
CA LYS A 251 14.89 -21.68 -0.54
C LYS A 251 13.88 -21.10 0.46
N ILE A 252 12.70 -20.69 0.00
CA ILE A 252 11.55 -20.32 0.83
C ILE A 252 10.28 -20.95 0.25
N ALA A 253 9.23 -21.07 1.06
CA ALA A 253 8.03 -21.83 0.69
C ALA A 253 7.06 -21.08 -0.23
N GLY A 254 7.13 -19.75 -0.26
CA GLY A 254 6.29 -18.94 -1.15
C GLY A 254 6.23 -17.47 -0.76
N VAL A 255 5.55 -16.69 -1.61
CA VAL A 255 5.36 -15.26 -1.38
C VAL A 255 3.95 -14.81 -1.79
N GLY A 256 3.38 -13.88 -1.03
CA GLY A 256 2.23 -13.07 -1.42
C GLY A 256 2.68 -11.63 -1.63
N ILE A 257 2.46 -11.06 -2.82
CA ILE A 257 2.86 -9.69 -3.15
C ILE A 257 1.70 -8.94 -3.79
N ASP A 258 1.43 -7.75 -3.26
CA ASP A 258 0.48 -6.81 -3.84
C ASP A 258 1.17 -5.69 -4.62
N VAL A 259 2.47 -5.49 -4.38
CA VAL A 259 3.24 -4.39 -4.92
C VAL A 259 4.54 -4.88 -5.55
N LEU A 260 4.91 -4.28 -6.67
CA LEU A 260 6.20 -4.42 -7.36
C LEU A 260 6.88 -3.05 -7.44
N GLU A 261 8.09 -3.00 -7.99
CA GLU A 261 8.87 -1.77 -8.15
C GLU A 261 8.17 -0.71 -9.01
N MET A 262 7.22 -1.16 -9.84
CA MET A 262 6.36 -0.33 -10.68
C MET A 262 4.88 -0.62 -10.41
N GLU A 263 4.04 0.35 -10.74
CA GLU A 263 2.59 0.19 -10.75
C GLU A 263 2.13 -0.67 -11.94
N PRO A 264 1.02 -1.42 -11.81
CA PRO A 264 0.48 -2.21 -12.91
C PRO A 264 -0.03 -1.31 -14.06
N PRO A 265 -0.06 -1.82 -15.31
CA PRO A 265 0.23 -3.21 -15.72
C PRO A 265 1.72 -3.55 -15.63
N PHE A 266 2.01 -4.74 -15.10
CA PHE A 266 3.39 -5.20 -14.92
C PHE A 266 3.97 -5.74 -16.23
N PRO A 267 5.27 -5.53 -16.51
CA PRO A 267 5.94 -6.13 -17.66
C PRO A 267 5.90 -7.67 -17.58
N ALA A 268 5.55 -8.35 -18.67
CA ALA A 268 5.37 -9.80 -18.70
C ALA A 268 6.67 -10.59 -18.40
N GLU A 269 7.82 -9.94 -18.56
CA GLU A 269 9.15 -10.44 -18.25
C GLU A 269 9.57 -10.28 -16.80
N HIS A 270 8.78 -9.57 -15.97
CA HIS A 270 9.11 -9.34 -14.57
C HIS A 270 9.32 -10.69 -13.84
N PRO A 271 10.44 -10.88 -13.12
CA PRO A 271 10.88 -12.19 -12.66
C PRO A 271 9.87 -12.87 -11.72
N LEU A 272 9.20 -12.09 -10.87
CA LEU A 272 8.19 -12.61 -9.94
C LEU A 272 6.92 -13.13 -10.62
N LEU A 273 6.56 -12.64 -11.82
CA LEU A 273 5.37 -13.14 -12.54
C LEU A 273 5.54 -14.58 -13.04
N LYS A 274 6.78 -15.09 -13.08
CA LYS A 274 7.12 -16.44 -13.55
C LYS A 274 7.68 -17.33 -12.44
N ALA A 275 7.90 -16.79 -11.26
CA ALA A 275 8.47 -17.54 -10.14
C ALA A 275 7.48 -18.58 -9.61
N LYS A 276 7.99 -19.66 -9.04
CA LYS A 276 7.16 -20.66 -8.33
C LYS A 276 6.56 -20.06 -7.06
N HIS A 277 5.47 -20.66 -6.57
CA HIS A 277 4.92 -20.42 -5.23
C HIS A 277 4.53 -18.96 -4.93
N THR A 278 4.08 -18.22 -5.95
CA THR A 278 3.66 -16.82 -5.83
C THR A 278 2.14 -16.66 -5.79
N ILE A 279 1.65 -15.75 -4.96
CA ILE A 279 0.35 -15.09 -5.11
C ILE A 279 0.64 -13.61 -5.41
N ILE A 280 0.10 -13.10 -6.51
CA ILE A 280 0.36 -11.73 -6.98
C ILE A 280 -0.97 -11.05 -7.22
N THR A 281 -1.16 -9.88 -6.61
CA THR A 281 -2.29 -9.00 -6.86
C THR A 281 -1.81 -7.65 -7.42
N PRO A 282 -2.59 -6.99 -8.30
CA PRO A 282 -2.15 -5.77 -8.97
C PRO A 282 -2.44 -4.53 -8.13
N HIS A 283 -1.77 -4.40 -6.98
CA HIS A 283 -1.87 -3.27 -6.05
C HIS A 283 -3.32 -2.97 -5.60
N ILE A 284 -3.96 -3.96 -4.97
CA ILE A 284 -5.35 -3.90 -4.53
C ILE A 284 -5.51 -3.93 -3.00
N ALA A 285 -4.43 -4.01 -2.22
CA ALA A 285 -4.51 -4.11 -0.75
C ALA A 285 -5.35 -3.00 -0.12
N PHE A 286 -5.32 -1.81 -0.70
CA PHE A 286 -6.12 -0.69 -0.23
C PHE A 286 -7.57 -0.72 -0.72
N ALA A 287 -7.90 -1.45 -1.79
CA ALA A 287 -9.08 -1.28 -2.63
C ALA A 287 -10.33 -2.04 -2.14
N SER A 288 -10.76 -1.80 -0.90
CA SER A 288 -12.10 -2.22 -0.42
C SER A 288 -13.11 -1.07 -0.52
N LYS A 289 -14.41 -1.39 -0.60
CA LYS A 289 -15.48 -0.37 -0.67
C LYS A 289 -15.43 0.58 0.53
N GLU A 290 -15.18 0.03 1.72
CA GLU A 290 -15.08 0.75 2.98
C GLU A 290 -13.89 1.72 2.96
N SER A 291 -12.73 1.24 2.53
CA SER A 291 -11.52 2.07 2.39
C SER A 291 -11.71 3.18 1.35
N MET A 292 -12.37 2.92 0.21
CA MET A 292 -12.58 3.97 -0.81
C MET A 292 -13.47 5.09 -0.27
N LYS A 293 -14.49 4.73 0.52
CA LYS A 293 -15.35 5.71 1.20
C LYS A 293 -14.58 6.52 2.25
N ILE A 294 -13.82 5.87 3.14
CA ILE A 294 -13.02 6.56 4.16
C ILE A 294 -12.00 7.50 3.51
N ARG A 295 -11.37 7.09 2.39
CA ARG A 295 -10.48 7.95 1.62
C ARG A 295 -11.18 9.21 1.15
N ALA A 296 -12.34 9.06 0.53
CA ALA A 296 -13.12 10.18 0.03
C ALA A 296 -13.47 11.13 1.19
N ASP A 297 -13.97 10.60 2.30
CA ASP A 297 -14.26 11.41 3.50
C ASP A 297 -13.02 12.17 3.99
N ILE A 298 -11.84 11.53 4.03
CA ILE A 298 -10.60 12.17 4.48
C ILE A 298 -10.18 13.33 3.56
N VAL A 299 -10.18 13.14 2.24
CA VAL A 299 -9.72 14.20 1.32
C VAL A 299 -10.67 15.40 1.30
N PHE A 300 -11.99 15.17 1.35
CA PHE A 300 -12.92 16.29 1.48
C PHE A 300 -12.76 17.01 2.83
N LYS A 301 -12.54 16.26 3.92
CA LYS A 301 -12.24 16.83 5.23
C LYS A 301 -10.93 17.63 5.24
N ASN A 302 -9.90 17.13 4.56
CA ASN A 302 -8.61 17.81 4.42
C ASN A 302 -8.80 19.18 3.76
N ILE A 303 -9.54 19.25 2.65
CA ILE A 303 -9.84 20.50 1.94
C ILE A 303 -10.63 21.47 2.82
N GLU A 304 -11.70 21.00 3.49
CA GLU A 304 -12.48 21.83 4.41
C GLU A 304 -11.62 22.43 5.53
N THR A 305 -10.78 21.60 6.14
CA THR A 305 -9.89 22.00 7.24
C THR A 305 -8.89 23.04 6.77
N TRP A 306 -8.30 22.82 5.58
CA TRP A 306 -7.38 23.74 4.93
C TRP A 306 -8.01 25.09 4.59
N MET A 307 -9.23 25.08 4.05
CA MET A 307 -9.99 26.32 3.79
C MET A 307 -10.34 27.09 5.07
N ALA A 308 -10.46 26.40 6.21
CA ALA A 308 -10.67 27.01 7.52
C ALA A 308 -9.38 27.57 8.16
N GLY A 309 -8.21 27.39 7.52
CA GLY A 309 -6.92 27.90 7.98
C GLY A 309 -6.10 26.94 8.83
N GLU A 310 -6.52 25.67 8.93
CA GLU A 310 -5.78 24.60 9.61
C GLU A 310 -5.37 23.51 8.61
N GLN A 311 -4.33 22.71 8.87
CA GLN A 311 -3.97 21.61 7.97
C GLN A 311 -3.85 20.31 8.76
N GLN A 312 -4.36 19.21 8.19
CA GLN A 312 -4.26 17.87 8.74
C GLN A 312 -3.64 16.93 7.70
N ASN A 313 -3.14 15.77 8.13
CA ASN A 313 -2.44 14.83 7.25
C ASN A 313 -1.27 15.48 6.47
N ILE A 314 -0.55 16.38 7.15
CA ILE A 314 0.47 17.26 6.57
C ILE A 314 1.64 16.45 5.99
N ILE A 315 1.98 16.77 4.74
CA ILE A 315 3.19 16.33 4.04
C ILE A 315 4.14 17.51 3.83
N LEU A 316 3.62 18.63 3.32
CA LEU A 316 4.31 19.92 3.16
C LEU A 316 3.50 21.06 3.78
#